data_AF-R5DQB7-F1
#
_entry.id   AF-R5DQB7-F1
#
_cell.length_a   1.000
_cell.length_b   1.000
_cell.length_c   1.000
_cell.angle_alpha   90.00
_cell.angle_beta   90.00
_cell.angle_gamma   90.00
#
_symmetry.space_group_name_H-M   'P 1'
#
loop_
_entity.id
_entity.type
_entity.pdbx_description
1 polymer ?
#
loop_
_entity_poly.entity_id
_entity_poly.type
_entity_poly.pdbx_seq_one_letter_code
_entity_poly.pdbx_strand_id
1 'polypeptide(L)'
;MAGKEKGEFGYLNYRKKLNLIKMIVSFAVVAAVLIIGFIVYKTRANIFTVAAIVLVLPAAKMAVAYFVVLPHKPADNELKEKVESKSGSLGVYYDLIFSNSKKPIGTQAVVVSDAAVIALTNENNADKKLFETSLKDFMANDSRNVNVTLYNDEKSFLSRVSTLALSKDDSTPNMNIEKNAHSLLSMCI
;
A
#
# COMPACT_ATOMS: atom_id res chain seq x y z
N MET A 1 12.88 11.99 -9.23
CA MET A 1 12.46 10.57 -9.10
C MET A 1 11.27 10.40 -10.02
N ALA A 2 11.35 9.52 -11.01
CA ALA A 2 10.15 9.16 -11.79
C ALA A 2 9.08 8.68 -10.80
N GLY A 3 7.84 9.17 -10.95
CA GLY A 3 6.74 8.74 -10.09
C GLY A 3 6.51 7.24 -10.28
N LYS A 4 6.36 6.51 -9.17
CA LYS A 4 5.87 5.13 -9.21
C LYS A 4 4.40 5.10 -8.87
N GLU A 5 3.65 4.34 -9.63
CA GLU A 5 2.22 4.15 -9.42
C GLU A 5 1.96 3.01 -8.42
N LYS A 6 0.76 3.01 -7.88
CA LYS A 6 0.34 2.06 -6.85
C LYS A 6 0.20 0.68 -7.45
N GLY A 7 0.89 -0.31 -6.88
CA GLY A 7 0.95 -1.66 -7.43
C GLY A 7 2.19 -1.92 -8.30
N GLU A 8 3.01 -0.91 -8.57
CA GLU A 8 4.30 -1.12 -9.23
C GLU A 8 5.36 -1.66 -8.27
N PHE A 9 6.26 -2.48 -8.81
CA PHE A 9 7.39 -2.98 -8.05
C PHE A 9 8.28 -1.82 -7.54
N GLY A 10 8.54 -1.79 -6.23
CA GLY A 10 9.31 -0.75 -5.56
C GLY A 10 8.51 0.51 -5.24
N TYR A 11 7.19 0.51 -5.44
CA TYR A 11 6.28 1.59 -5.03
C TYR A 11 6.39 1.88 -3.53
N LEU A 12 6.50 0.84 -2.69
CA LEU A 12 6.56 1.02 -1.24
C LEU A 12 7.83 1.77 -0.83
N ASN A 13 8.97 1.43 -1.44
CA ASN A 13 10.23 2.13 -1.20
C ASN A 13 10.20 3.59 -1.68
N TYR A 14 9.62 3.83 -2.86
CA TYR A 14 9.42 5.19 -3.37
C TYR A 14 8.56 6.01 -2.40
N ARG A 15 7.45 5.43 -1.94
CA ARG A 15 6.51 6.09 -1.04
C ARG A 15 7.07 6.36 0.34
N LYS A 16 7.87 5.44 0.91
CA LYS A 16 8.59 5.67 2.17
C LYS A 16 9.51 6.88 2.06
N LYS A 17 10.29 6.97 0.99
CA LYS A 17 11.19 8.12 0.76
C LYS A 17 10.41 9.41 0.58
N LEU A 18 9.35 9.39 -0.23
CA LEU A 18 8.52 10.57 -0.48
C LEU A 18 7.81 11.07 0.79
N ASN A 19 7.23 10.16 1.58
CA ASN A 19 6.56 10.51 2.84
C ASN A 19 7.56 11.03 3.88
N LEU A 20 8.78 10.45 3.94
CA LEU A 20 9.86 10.95 4.81
C LEU A 20 10.25 12.38 4.45
N ILE A 21 10.46 12.68 3.17
CA ILE A 21 10.81 14.03 2.70
C ILE A 21 9.67 15.00 3.03
N LYS A 22 8.42 14.64 2.73
CA LYS A 22 7.25 15.46 3.05
C LYS A 22 7.15 15.77 4.55
N MET A 23 7.38 14.75 5.39
CA MET A 23 7.39 14.91 6.84
C MET A 23 8.48 15.89 7.28
N ILE A 24 9.74 15.69 6.87
CA ILE A 24 10.87 16.56 7.25
C ILE A 24 10.62 18.00 6.80
N VAL A 25 10.21 18.21 5.55
CA VAL A 25 9.92 19.55 5.01
C VAL A 25 8.78 20.21 5.79
N SER A 26 7.70 19.49 6.10
CA SER A 26 6.58 20.05 6.85
C SER A 26 6.97 20.51 8.26
N PHE A 27 7.77 19.72 8.98
CA PHE A 27 8.27 20.11 10.30
C PHE A 27 9.31 21.23 10.22
N ALA A 28 10.13 21.27 9.17
CA ALA A 28 11.08 22.36 8.95
C ALA A 28 10.36 23.71 8.76
N VAL A 29 9.24 23.73 8.03
CA VAL A 29 8.39 24.93 7.88
C VAL A 29 7.83 25.37 9.22
N VAL A 30 7.27 24.44 10.02
CA VAL A 30 6.74 24.75 11.36
C VAL A 30 7.84 25.34 12.26
N ALA A 31 9.04 24.74 12.24
CA ALA A 31 10.18 25.21 13.02
C ALA A 31 10.64 26.61 12.56
N ALA A 32 10.70 26.86 11.26
CA ALA A 32 11.10 28.16 10.71
C ALA A 32 10.13 29.27 11.16
N VAL A 33 8.82 29.05 11.08
CA VAL A 33 7.80 30.01 11.53
C VAL A 33 7.96 30.33 13.02
N LEU A 34 8.22 29.32 13.85
CA LEU A 34 8.43 29.49 15.28
C LEU A 34 9.71 30.29 15.58
N ILE A 35 10.83 29.94 14.92
CA ILE A 35 12.12 30.62 15.08
C ILE A 35 12.02 32.09 14.67
N ILE A 36 11.39 32.38 13.53
CA ILE A 36 11.16 33.76 13.06
C ILE A 36 10.32 34.54 14.08
N GLY A 37 9.23 33.95 14.56
CA GLY A 37 8.38 34.55 15.58
C GLY A 37 9.14 34.91 16.85
N PHE A 38 10.02 34.01 17.30
CA PHE A 38 10.85 34.24 18.49
C PHE A 38 11.89 35.34 18.28
N ILE A 39 12.57 35.38 17.14
CA ILE A 39 13.59 36.41 16.83
C ILE A 39 12.95 37.80 16.76
N VAL A 40 11.79 37.93 16.10
CA VAL A 40 11.12 39.22 15.88
C VAL A 40 10.51 39.77 17.18
N TYR A 41 9.74 38.95 17.90
CA TYR A 41 8.95 39.44 19.04
C TYR A 41 9.62 39.22 20.40
N LYS A 42 10.67 38.38 20.49
CA LYS A 42 11.40 38.03 21.72
C LYS A 42 10.52 37.52 22.87
N THR A 43 9.26 37.18 22.58
CA THR A 43 8.29 36.61 23.51
C THR A 43 7.64 35.39 22.87
N ARG A 44 7.21 34.44 23.70
CA ARG A 44 6.55 33.20 23.25
C ARG A 44 5.08 33.43 22.90
N ALA A 45 4.45 34.47 23.45
CA ALA A 45 3.05 34.82 23.23
C ALA A 45 2.91 35.78 22.02
N ASN A 46 3.15 35.26 20.82
CA ASN A 46 3.05 36.02 19.58
C ASN A 46 2.19 35.27 18.53
N ILE A 47 1.76 35.98 17.49
CA ILE A 47 0.90 35.43 16.44
C ILE A 47 1.56 34.30 15.63
N PHE A 48 2.90 34.32 15.50
CA PHE A 48 3.64 33.26 14.81
C PHE A 48 3.64 31.95 15.60
N THR A 49 3.66 32.00 16.95
CA THR A 49 3.49 30.83 17.79
C THR A 49 2.10 30.21 17.58
N VAL A 50 1.05 31.03 17.50
CA VAL A 50 -0.32 30.56 17.18
C VAL A 50 -0.35 29.93 15.80
N ALA A 51 0.26 30.56 14.79
CA ALA A 51 0.34 30.01 13.44
C ALA A 51 1.10 28.67 13.40
N ALA A 52 2.21 28.55 14.12
CA ALA A 52 2.99 27.31 14.22
C ALA A 52 2.18 26.17 14.86
N ILE A 53 1.38 26.45 15.89
CA ILE A 53 0.46 25.46 16.50
C ILE A 53 -0.57 24.99 15.48
N VAL A 54 -1.12 25.87 14.65
CA VAL A 54 -2.07 25.46 13.59
C VAL A 54 -1.37 24.63 12.51
N LEU A 55 -0.15 25.01 12.12
CA LEU A 55 0.63 24.31 11.09
C LEU A 55 1.17 22.94 11.55
N VAL A 56 1.23 22.66 12.85
CA VAL A 56 1.68 21.34 13.33
C VAL A 56 0.67 20.24 13.00
N LEU A 57 -0.62 20.56 12.87
CA LEU A 57 -1.67 19.58 12.55
C LEU A 57 -1.47 18.92 11.16
N PRO A 58 -1.27 19.67 10.06
CA PRO A 58 -0.94 19.06 8.77
C PRO A 58 0.42 18.35 8.80
N ALA A 59 1.43 18.86 9.53
CA ALA A 59 2.72 18.17 9.68
C ALA A 59 2.58 16.82 10.39
N ALA A 60 1.77 16.75 11.45
CA ALA A 60 1.45 15.51 12.16
C ALA A 60 0.73 14.51 11.26
N LYS A 61 -0.21 14.95 10.40
CA LYS A 61 -0.85 14.08 9.40
C LYS A 61 0.17 13.46 8.44
N MET A 62 1.16 14.24 7.99
CA MET A 62 2.24 13.72 7.13
C MET A 62 3.14 12.72 7.87
N ALA A 63 3.39 12.93 9.16
CA ALA A 63 4.14 12.00 9.99
C ALA A 63 3.40 10.66 10.13
N VAL A 64 2.11 10.68 10.43
CA VAL A 64 1.27 9.48 10.52
C VAL A 64 1.30 8.70 9.21
N ALA A 65 1.19 9.40 8.06
CA ALA A 65 1.28 8.76 6.75
C ALA A 65 2.64 8.07 6.49
N TYR A 66 3.74 8.55 7.08
CA TYR A 66 5.02 7.85 7.04
C TYR A 66 5.05 6.64 7.97
N PHE A 67 4.62 6.81 9.23
CA PHE A 67 4.66 5.75 10.24
C PHE A 67 3.77 4.55 9.91
N VAL A 68 2.63 4.78 9.26
CA VAL A 68 1.76 3.69 8.79
C VAL A 68 2.46 2.83 7.74
N VAL A 69 3.26 3.43 6.85
CA VAL A 69 3.91 2.73 5.75
C VAL A 69 5.24 2.08 6.18
N LEU A 70 5.89 2.64 7.21
CA LEU A 70 7.20 2.24 7.71
C LEU A 70 7.36 0.73 8.04
N PRO A 71 6.45 0.07 8.78
CA PRO A 71 6.65 -1.31 9.23
C PRO A 71 6.55 -2.35 8.11
N HIS A 72 5.93 -2.01 6.97
CA HIS A 72 5.69 -2.95 5.89
C HIS A 72 6.96 -3.18 5.07
N LYS A 73 7.25 -4.43 4.71
CA LYS A 73 8.43 -4.79 3.93
C LYS A 73 8.10 -4.76 2.43
N PRO A 74 8.95 -4.14 1.59
CA PRO A 74 8.78 -4.19 0.15
C PRO A 74 9.01 -5.59 -0.40
N ALA A 75 8.63 -5.80 -1.65
CA ALA A 75 8.95 -6.97 -2.44
C ALA A 75 10.43 -6.99 -2.84
N ASP A 76 11.00 -8.19 -2.89
CA ASP A 76 12.36 -8.41 -3.37
C ASP A 76 12.37 -8.74 -4.87
N ASN A 77 13.50 -8.45 -5.54
CA ASN A 77 13.66 -8.72 -6.97
C ASN A 77 13.50 -10.22 -7.30
N GLU A 78 14.02 -11.10 -6.44
CA GLU A 78 13.90 -12.55 -6.62
C GLU A 78 12.43 -13.00 -6.59
N LEU A 79 11.62 -12.43 -5.69
CA LEU A 79 10.20 -12.73 -5.62
C LEU A 79 9.50 -12.26 -6.89
N LYS A 80 9.83 -11.06 -7.37
CA LYS A 80 9.27 -10.52 -8.62
C LYS A 80 9.50 -11.48 -9.78
N GLU A 81 10.75 -11.89 -10.00
CA GLU A 81 11.13 -12.78 -11.10
C GLU A 81 10.42 -14.15 -11.04
N LYS A 82 10.31 -14.72 -9.84
CA LYS A 82 9.58 -15.99 -9.61
C LYS A 82 8.08 -15.87 -9.87
N VAL A 83 7.48 -14.71 -9.57
CA VAL A 83 6.06 -14.47 -9.80
C VAL A 83 5.81 -14.23 -11.29
N GLU A 84 6.59 -13.35 -11.94
CA GLU A 84 6.43 -13.03 -13.36
C GLU A 84 6.65 -14.24 -14.27
N SER A 85 7.60 -15.12 -13.93
CA SER A 85 7.82 -16.38 -14.66
C SER A 85 6.66 -17.37 -14.57
N LYS A 86 5.77 -17.22 -13.59
CA LYS A 86 4.64 -18.14 -13.33
C LYS A 86 3.27 -17.50 -13.57
N SER A 87 3.18 -16.18 -13.58
CA SER A 87 1.91 -15.45 -13.65
C SER A 87 1.30 -15.44 -15.06
N GLY A 88 2.12 -15.59 -16.10
CA GLY A 88 1.64 -15.51 -17.49
C GLY A 88 0.90 -14.21 -17.74
N SER A 89 -0.37 -14.29 -18.14
CA SER A 89 -1.23 -13.14 -18.43
C SER A 89 -2.09 -12.66 -17.24
N LEU A 90 -1.82 -13.10 -16.01
CA LEU A 90 -2.51 -12.62 -14.81
C LEU A 90 -2.07 -11.20 -14.42
N GLY A 91 -2.96 -10.44 -13.77
CA GLY A 91 -2.62 -9.12 -13.26
C GLY A 91 -1.75 -9.25 -12.01
N VAL A 92 -0.51 -8.77 -12.06
CA VAL A 92 0.41 -8.83 -10.91
C VAL A 92 0.68 -7.43 -10.40
N TYR A 93 0.49 -7.26 -9.09
CA TYR A 93 0.73 -6.01 -8.38
C TYR A 93 1.65 -6.26 -7.19
N TYR A 94 2.53 -5.31 -6.93
CA TYR A 94 3.53 -5.39 -5.87
C TYR A 94 3.34 -4.28 -4.84
N ASP A 95 3.94 -4.46 -3.67
CA ASP A 95 4.12 -3.38 -2.69
C ASP A 95 2.80 -2.73 -2.22
N LEU A 96 1.77 -3.55 -2.01
CA LEU A 96 0.43 -3.09 -1.62
C LEU A 96 0.20 -3.21 -0.11
N ILE A 97 -0.37 -2.16 0.49
CA ILE A 97 -0.82 -2.17 1.89
C ILE A 97 -2.34 -2.09 1.89
N PHE A 98 -2.99 -3.10 2.44
CA PHE A 98 -4.46 -3.18 2.52
C PHE A 98 -4.95 -2.54 3.81
N SER A 99 -5.88 -1.59 3.68
CA SER A 99 -6.57 -1.01 4.83
C SER A 99 -7.54 -2.01 5.42
N ASN A 100 -7.59 -2.10 6.75
CA ASN A 100 -8.59 -2.90 7.44
C ASN A 100 -8.99 -2.21 8.76
N SER A 101 -10.14 -2.59 9.31
CA SER A 101 -10.73 -2.12 10.56
C SER A 101 -9.79 -2.16 11.79
N LYS A 102 -8.85 -3.11 11.83
CA LYS A 102 -7.89 -3.26 12.94
C LYS A 102 -6.53 -2.66 12.62
N LYS A 103 -5.82 -3.27 11.67
CA LYS A 103 -4.45 -2.91 11.31
C LYS A 103 -4.25 -3.10 9.80
N PRO A 104 -3.59 -2.16 9.12
CA PRO A 104 -3.21 -2.36 7.73
C PRO A 104 -2.29 -3.58 7.59
N ILE A 105 -2.45 -4.32 6.49
CA ILE A 105 -1.65 -5.51 6.19
C ILE A 105 -0.85 -5.24 4.92
N GLY A 106 0.47 -5.30 5.03
CA GLY A 106 1.39 -5.19 3.90
C GLY A 106 1.51 -6.51 3.15
N THR A 107 1.50 -6.42 1.83
CA THR A 107 1.66 -7.53 0.91
C THR A 107 2.76 -7.20 -0.09
N GLN A 108 3.56 -8.20 -0.42
CA GLN A 108 4.69 -8.04 -1.32
C GLN A 108 4.27 -8.27 -2.77
N ALA A 109 3.45 -9.29 -3.00
CA ALA A 109 2.92 -9.64 -4.30
C ALA A 109 1.43 -9.97 -4.18
N VAL A 110 0.65 -9.48 -5.12
CA VAL A 110 -0.78 -9.75 -5.27
C VAL A 110 -1.02 -10.14 -6.72
N VAL A 111 -1.63 -11.30 -6.94
CA VAL A 111 -2.02 -11.77 -8.26
C VAL A 111 -3.53 -11.77 -8.34
N VAL A 112 -4.04 -11.12 -9.39
CA VAL A 112 -5.45 -10.93 -9.69
C VAL A 112 -5.80 -11.74 -10.93
N SER A 113 -6.78 -12.61 -10.78
CA SER A 113 -7.46 -13.30 -11.89
C SER A 113 -8.92 -12.85 -11.96
N ASP A 114 -9.67 -13.41 -12.91
CA ASP A 114 -11.11 -13.15 -13.04
C ASP A 114 -11.90 -13.64 -11.82
N ALA A 115 -11.55 -14.83 -11.30
CA ALA A 115 -12.29 -15.51 -10.24
C ALA A 115 -11.61 -15.45 -8.86
N ALA A 116 -10.33 -15.07 -8.77
CA ALA A 116 -9.58 -15.11 -7.52
C ALA A 116 -8.54 -13.99 -7.40
N VAL A 117 -8.30 -13.58 -6.16
CA VAL A 117 -7.20 -12.71 -5.77
C VAL A 117 -6.37 -13.44 -4.73
N ILE A 118 -5.09 -13.59 -5.00
CA ILE A 118 -4.15 -14.18 -4.05
C ILE A 118 -3.08 -13.17 -3.68
N ALA A 119 -2.74 -13.11 -2.40
CA ALA A 119 -1.75 -12.19 -1.89
C ALA A 119 -0.68 -12.94 -1.07
N LEU A 120 0.55 -12.43 -1.11
CA LEU A 120 1.66 -12.90 -0.28
C LEU A 120 2.05 -11.81 0.72
N THR A 121 2.11 -12.17 2.00
CA THR A 121 2.61 -11.31 3.07
C THR A 121 3.77 -11.97 3.81
N ASN A 122 4.76 -11.15 4.19
CA ASN A 122 5.86 -11.54 5.08
C ASN A 122 5.66 -11.03 6.51
N GLU A 123 4.44 -10.61 6.86
CA GLU A 123 4.10 -10.21 8.22
C GLU A 123 3.70 -11.44 9.06
N ASN A 124 4.55 -11.78 10.04
CA ASN A 124 4.33 -12.93 10.92
C ASN A 124 3.02 -12.86 11.73
N ASN A 125 2.53 -11.64 12.01
CA ASN A 125 1.34 -11.40 12.81
C ASN A 125 0.13 -10.95 11.96
N ALA A 126 0.13 -11.23 10.66
CA ALA A 126 -1.01 -10.92 9.78
C ALA A 126 -2.22 -11.81 10.12
N ASP A 127 -3.36 -11.18 10.39
CA ASP A 127 -4.63 -11.88 10.57
C ASP A 127 -5.21 -12.27 9.20
N LYS A 128 -4.93 -13.51 8.78
CA LYS A 128 -5.34 -14.05 7.48
C LYS A 128 -6.86 -14.00 7.28
N LYS A 129 -7.63 -14.40 8.28
CA LYS A 129 -9.09 -14.43 8.20
C LYS A 129 -9.66 -13.03 8.05
N LEU A 130 -9.13 -12.08 8.82
CA LEU A 130 -9.55 -10.69 8.73
C LEU A 130 -9.19 -10.07 7.37
N PHE A 131 -8.02 -10.36 6.82
CA PHE A 131 -7.66 -9.93 5.46
C PHE A 131 -8.63 -10.48 4.41
N GLU A 132 -8.84 -11.79 4.40
CA GLU A 132 -9.67 -12.47 3.40
C GLU A 132 -11.12 -12.00 3.46
N THR A 133 -11.70 -11.92 4.65
CA THR A 133 -13.07 -11.42 4.84
C THR A 133 -13.17 -9.96 4.40
N SER A 134 -12.28 -9.07 4.84
CA SER A 134 -12.42 -7.64 4.54
C SER A 134 -12.20 -7.33 3.07
N LEU A 135 -11.24 -7.98 2.40
CA LEU A 135 -11.06 -7.77 0.97
C LEU A 135 -12.21 -8.38 0.17
N LYS A 136 -12.72 -9.55 0.59
CA LYS A 136 -13.89 -10.15 -0.05
C LYS A 136 -15.13 -9.29 0.09
N ASP A 137 -15.41 -8.75 1.28
CA ASP A 137 -16.53 -7.85 1.53
C ASP A 137 -16.38 -6.55 0.73
N PHE A 138 -15.15 -6.01 0.65
CA PHE A 138 -14.87 -4.82 -0.16
C PHE A 138 -15.15 -5.07 -1.64
N MET A 139 -14.70 -6.20 -2.19
CA MET A 139 -14.94 -6.54 -3.59
C MET A 139 -16.41 -6.89 -3.87
N ALA A 140 -17.10 -7.51 -2.90
CA ALA A 140 -18.53 -7.77 -3.00
C ALA A 140 -19.37 -6.48 -3.07
N ASN A 141 -18.97 -5.44 -2.34
CA ASN A 141 -19.60 -4.11 -2.42
C ASN A 141 -19.47 -3.49 -3.83
N ASP A 142 -18.38 -3.78 -4.53
CA ASP A 142 -18.17 -3.40 -5.94
C ASP A 142 -18.81 -4.39 -6.94
N SER A 143 -19.73 -5.25 -6.46
CA SER A 143 -20.42 -6.29 -7.23
C SER A 143 -19.48 -7.32 -7.87
N ARG A 144 -18.37 -7.65 -7.19
CA ARG A 144 -17.36 -8.59 -7.69
C ARG A 144 -17.24 -9.79 -6.77
N ASN A 145 -17.55 -10.96 -7.32
CA ASN A 145 -17.47 -12.20 -6.58
C ASN A 145 -16.14 -12.91 -6.90
N VAL A 146 -15.10 -12.58 -6.12
CA VAL A 146 -13.80 -13.22 -6.24
C VAL A 146 -13.43 -13.94 -4.95
N ASN A 147 -12.70 -15.06 -5.09
CA ASN A 147 -12.15 -15.74 -3.95
C ASN A 147 -10.84 -15.08 -3.51
N VAL A 148 -10.72 -14.74 -2.23
CA VAL A 148 -9.52 -14.08 -1.69
C VAL A 148 -8.75 -15.08 -0.83
N THR A 149 -7.43 -15.16 -1.02
CA THR A 149 -6.57 -16.01 -0.17
C THR A 149 -5.26 -15.31 0.18
N LEU A 150 -4.89 -15.32 1.47
CA LEU A 150 -3.64 -14.75 1.96
C LEU A 150 -2.62 -15.84 2.32
N TYR A 151 -1.49 -15.81 1.63
CA TYR A 151 -0.36 -16.70 1.87
C TYR A 151 0.70 -16.02 2.73
N ASN A 152 1.33 -16.81 3.60
CA ASN A 152 2.52 -16.41 4.37
C ASN A 152 3.77 -17.19 3.94
N ASP A 153 3.62 -18.10 2.97
CA ASP A 153 4.71 -18.91 2.45
C ASP A 153 4.78 -18.75 0.92
N GLU A 154 6.00 -18.46 0.45
CA GLU A 154 6.25 -18.20 -0.97
C GLU A 154 5.95 -19.44 -1.84
N LYS A 155 6.20 -20.65 -1.34
CA LYS A 155 6.06 -21.89 -2.12
C LYS A 155 4.60 -22.18 -2.47
N SER A 156 3.69 -22.12 -1.50
CA SER A 156 2.26 -22.36 -1.74
C SER A 156 1.66 -21.24 -2.57
N PHE A 157 2.10 -19.99 -2.35
CA PHE A 157 1.72 -18.86 -3.18
C PHE A 157 2.09 -19.10 -4.66
N LEU A 158 3.36 -19.38 -4.96
CA LEU A 158 3.83 -19.62 -6.33
C LEU A 158 3.19 -20.85 -6.98
N SER A 159 2.88 -21.89 -6.19
CA SER A 159 2.12 -23.04 -6.66
C SER A 159 0.73 -22.63 -7.13
N ARG A 160 0.02 -21.84 -6.30
CA ARG A 160 -1.31 -21.33 -6.63
C ARG A 160 -1.30 -20.39 -7.82
N VAL A 161 -0.29 -19.52 -7.94
CA VAL A 161 -0.10 -18.64 -9.12
C VAL A 161 -0.05 -19.48 -10.39
N SER A 162 0.76 -20.53 -10.41
CA SER A 162 0.88 -21.44 -11.56
C SER A 162 -0.46 -22.09 -11.91
N THR A 163 -1.20 -22.58 -10.89
CA THR A 163 -2.53 -23.17 -11.12
C THR A 163 -3.52 -22.17 -11.70
N LEU A 164 -3.52 -20.93 -11.20
CA LEU A 164 -4.40 -19.88 -11.72
C LEU A 164 -4.05 -19.49 -13.15
N ALA A 165 -2.75 -19.46 -13.49
CA ALA A 165 -2.29 -19.16 -14.83
C ALA A 165 -2.72 -20.25 -15.84
N LEU A 166 -2.63 -21.52 -15.44
CA LEU A 166 -3.09 -22.66 -16.26
C LEU A 166 -4.62 -22.74 -16.40
N SER A 167 -5.35 -22.26 -15.40
CA SER A 167 -6.82 -22.29 -15.38
C SER A 167 -7.45 -21.09 -16.09
N LYS A 168 -6.64 -20.13 -16.55
CA LYS A 168 -7.13 -18.95 -17.24
C LYS A 168 -7.52 -19.34 -18.65
N ASP A 169 -8.79 -19.11 -18.98
CA ASP A 169 -9.28 -19.22 -20.34
C ASP A 169 -8.95 -17.91 -21.08
N ASP A 170 -8.03 -17.97 -22.05
CA ASP A 170 -7.59 -16.81 -22.85
C ASP A 170 -8.74 -16.18 -23.66
N SER A 171 -9.91 -16.82 -23.72
CA SER A 171 -11.12 -16.26 -24.34
C SER A 171 -11.86 -15.24 -23.46
N THR A 172 -11.57 -15.16 -22.16
CA THR A 172 -12.19 -14.16 -21.25
C THR A 172 -11.49 -12.80 -21.37
N PRO A 173 -12.23 -11.69 -21.57
CA PRO A 173 -11.61 -10.37 -21.70
C PRO A 173 -10.81 -9.99 -20.44
N ASN A 174 -9.55 -9.55 -20.62
CA ASN A 174 -8.71 -8.98 -19.54
C ASN A 174 -9.38 -7.81 -18.79
N MET A 175 -10.46 -7.25 -19.35
CA MET A 175 -11.26 -6.20 -18.76
C MET A 175 -11.81 -6.53 -17.36
N ASN A 176 -12.06 -7.81 -17.04
CA ASN A 176 -12.45 -8.18 -15.67
C ASN A 176 -11.28 -8.16 -14.69
N ILE A 177 -10.07 -8.55 -15.14
CA ILE A 177 -8.84 -8.49 -14.32
C ILE A 177 -8.51 -7.04 -13.99
N GLU A 178 -8.58 -6.14 -14.99
CA GLU A 178 -8.35 -4.71 -14.78
C GLU A 178 -9.39 -4.08 -13.85
N LYS A 179 -10.66 -4.43 -14.01
CA LYS A 179 -11.72 -4.02 -13.08
C LYS A 179 -11.37 -4.50 -11.67
N ASN A 180 -11.16 -5.81 -11.48
CA ASN A 180 -10.82 -6.44 -10.20
C ASN A 180 -9.64 -5.71 -9.54
N ALA A 181 -8.57 -5.48 -10.30
CA ALA A 181 -7.42 -4.73 -9.87
C ALA A 181 -7.75 -3.29 -9.45
N HIS A 182 -8.56 -2.56 -10.22
CA HIS A 182 -8.94 -1.18 -9.88
C HIS A 182 -9.65 -1.08 -8.52
N SER A 183 -10.60 -1.98 -8.24
CA SER A 183 -11.26 -2.02 -6.91
C SER A 183 -10.26 -2.37 -5.83
N LEU A 184 -9.46 -3.42 -6.03
CA LEU A 184 -8.45 -3.83 -5.08
C LEU A 184 -7.49 -2.70 -4.73
N LEU A 185 -6.99 -2.00 -5.75
CA LEU A 185 -6.10 -0.86 -5.58
C LEU A 185 -6.79 0.31 -4.87
N SER A 186 -8.11 0.46 -4.95
CA SER A 186 -8.84 1.51 -4.23
C SER A 186 -8.92 1.24 -2.71
N MET A 187 -8.90 -0.02 -2.28
CA MET A 187 -8.88 -0.41 -0.86
C MET A 187 -7.50 -0.20 -0.21
N CYS A 188 -6.45 -0.32 -0.99
CA CYS A 188 -5.10 -0.19 -0.48
C CYS A 188 -4.87 1.25 0.02
N ILE A 189 -3.99 1.43 1.00
CA ILE A 189 -3.53 2.76 1.40
C ILE A 189 -2.25 3.07 0.68
#